data_AF-A0A9W7CCJ6-F1
#
_entry.id   AF-A0A9W7CCJ6-F1
#
_cell.length_a   1.000
_cell.length_b   1.000
_cell.length_c   1.000
_cell.angle_alpha   90.00
_cell.angle_beta   90.00
_cell.angle_gamma   90.00
#
_symmetry.space_group_name_H-M   'P 1'
#
loop_
_entity.id
_entity.type
_entity.pdbx_description
1 polymer ?
#
loop_
_entity_poly.entity_id
_entity_poly.type
_entity_poly.pdbx_seq_one_letter_code
_entity_poly.pdbx_strand_id
1 'polypeptide(L)'
;MDYTIQSLATEPEPFDIYMVDGRYRVASALASFLHALSKGMPKSQIRVFIHDYMNRPHYHKIEQWTDRVENAELLVVLKLKEGATEDQLAAAWESFVESDYSK
;
A
#
# COMPACT_ATOMS: atom_id res chain seq x y z
N MET A 1 15.25 -5.51 11.45
CA MET A 1 14.33 -6.36 10.68
C MET A 1 12.97 -5.69 10.79
N ASP A 2 12.46 -5.15 9.69
CA ASP A 2 11.21 -4.39 9.69
C ASP A 2 10.04 -5.38 9.77
N TYR A 3 9.38 -5.43 10.92
CA TYR A 3 8.26 -6.36 11.17
C TYR A 3 7.07 -6.09 10.23
N THR A 4 6.99 -4.91 9.60
CA THR A 4 5.88 -4.55 8.71
C THR A 4 5.90 -5.30 7.37
N ILE A 5 7.07 -5.83 6.96
CA ILE A 5 7.21 -6.57 5.70
C ILE A 5 7.43 -8.07 5.90
N GLN A 6 7.76 -8.51 7.12
CA GLN A 6 8.16 -9.90 7.36
C GLN A 6 7.08 -10.90 6.95
N SER A 7 5.81 -10.63 7.31
CA SER A 7 4.68 -11.49 6.93
C SER A 7 4.47 -11.55 5.43
N LEU A 8 4.64 -10.42 4.73
CA LEU A 8 4.54 -10.36 3.27
C LEU A 8 5.70 -11.13 2.61
N ALA A 9 6.90 -11.04 3.14
CA ALA A 9 8.08 -11.69 2.58
C ALA A 9 8.01 -13.23 2.66
N THR A 10 7.31 -13.78 3.65
CA THR A 10 7.15 -15.22 3.83
C THR A 10 5.92 -15.81 3.17
N GLU A 11 4.98 -14.99 2.73
CA GLU A 11 3.75 -15.46 2.09
C GLU A 11 4.04 -15.82 0.61
N PRO A 12 3.76 -17.07 0.17
CA PRO A 12 3.94 -17.45 -1.22
C PRO A 12 2.92 -16.82 -2.17
N GLU A 13 1.68 -16.59 -1.74
CA GLU A 13 0.55 -16.20 -2.60
C GLU A 13 0.08 -14.76 -2.37
N PRO A 14 -0.54 -14.09 -3.36
CA PRO A 14 -1.15 -12.79 -3.12
C PRO A 14 -2.41 -12.95 -2.26
N PHE A 15 -2.71 -11.97 -1.42
CA PHE A 15 -3.97 -11.94 -0.67
C PHE A 15 -5.09 -11.35 -1.52
N ASP A 16 -6.33 -11.83 -1.34
CA ASP A 16 -7.51 -11.19 -1.94
C ASP A 16 -7.71 -9.76 -1.42
N ILE A 17 -7.34 -9.53 -0.14
CA ILE A 17 -7.49 -8.26 0.56
C ILE A 17 -6.27 -8.00 1.42
N TYR A 18 -5.68 -6.82 1.27
CA TYR A 18 -4.62 -6.31 2.14
C TYR A 18 -5.21 -5.26 3.08
N MET A 19 -5.10 -5.46 4.40
CA MET A 19 -5.58 -4.50 5.40
C MET A 19 -4.43 -3.78 6.10
N VAL A 20 -4.45 -2.46 6.07
CA VAL A 20 -3.43 -1.60 6.66
C VAL A 20 -4.04 -0.78 7.80
N ASP A 21 -3.84 -1.26 9.02
CA ASP A 21 -4.26 -0.57 10.26
C ASP A 21 -3.16 -0.56 11.32
N GLY A 22 -1.91 -0.45 10.87
CA GLY A 22 -0.73 -0.41 11.73
C GLY A 22 -0.03 0.94 11.75
N ARG A 23 1.26 0.91 12.07
CA ARG A 23 2.18 2.03 11.84
C ARG A 23 2.58 2.07 10.37
N TYR A 24 3.18 3.20 9.96
CA TYR A 24 3.78 3.34 8.62
C TYR A 24 2.80 3.05 7.47
N ARG A 25 1.53 3.46 7.62
CA ARG A 25 0.41 3.02 6.76
C ARG A 25 0.65 3.21 5.27
N VAL A 26 1.28 4.32 4.84
CA VAL A 26 1.57 4.52 3.41
C VAL A 26 2.64 3.54 2.92
N ALA A 27 3.72 3.35 3.68
CA ALA A 27 4.74 2.37 3.35
C ALA A 27 4.18 0.93 3.36
N SER A 28 3.38 0.56 4.36
CA SER A 28 2.73 -0.75 4.41
C SER A 28 1.76 -0.98 3.25
N ALA A 29 1.03 0.05 2.82
CA ALA A 29 0.15 -0.03 1.64
C ALA A 29 0.94 -0.22 0.35
N LEU A 30 2.04 0.53 0.16
CA LEU A 30 2.93 0.36 -0.99
C LEU A 30 3.58 -1.03 -1.01
N ALA A 31 4.05 -1.52 0.14
CA ALA A 31 4.54 -2.89 0.28
C ALA A 31 3.48 -3.95 -0.06
N SER A 32 2.22 -3.70 0.29
CA SER A 32 1.09 -4.58 -0.05
C SER A 32 0.88 -4.68 -1.56
N PHE A 33 0.89 -3.54 -2.27
CA PHE A 33 0.81 -3.52 -3.73
C PHE A 33 2.00 -4.23 -4.38
N LEU A 34 3.23 -3.94 -3.91
CA LEU A 34 4.45 -4.60 -4.40
C LEU A 34 4.41 -6.12 -4.18
N HIS A 35 3.97 -6.56 -2.99
CA HIS A 35 3.79 -7.99 -2.72
C HIS A 35 2.85 -8.62 -3.74
N ALA A 36 1.64 -8.09 -3.92
CA ALA A 36 0.67 -8.64 -4.87
C ALA A 36 1.20 -8.70 -6.31
N LEU A 37 1.85 -7.63 -6.77
CA LEU A 37 2.50 -7.57 -8.10
C LEU A 37 3.59 -8.64 -8.25
N SER A 38 4.45 -8.80 -7.23
CA SER A 38 5.53 -9.78 -7.22
C SER A 38 5.03 -11.23 -7.34
N LYS A 39 3.77 -11.48 -6.94
CA LYS A 39 3.10 -12.78 -7.07
C LYS A 39 2.27 -12.92 -8.34
N GLY A 40 2.35 -11.96 -9.26
CA GLY A 40 1.65 -12.01 -10.55
C GLY A 40 0.17 -11.62 -10.49
N MET A 41 -0.32 -11.03 -9.39
CA MET A 41 -1.70 -10.56 -9.33
C MET A 41 -1.90 -9.36 -10.27
N PRO A 42 -2.92 -9.38 -11.17
CA PRO A 42 -3.22 -8.24 -12.02
C PRO A 42 -3.57 -6.99 -11.21
N LYS A 43 -3.06 -5.82 -11.62
CA LYS A 43 -3.32 -4.51 -10.96
C LYS A 43 -4.80 -4.26 -10.66
N SER A 44 -5.66 -4.64 -11.60
CA SER A 44 -7.12 -4.47 -11.50
C SER A 44 -7.77 -5.30 -10.40
N GLN A 45 -7.11 -6.36 -9.91
CA GLN A 45 -7.59 -7.24 -8.84
C GLN A 45 -7.04 -6.85 -7.46
N ILE A 46 -5.90 -6.16 -7.39
CA ILE A 46 -5.28 -5.80 -6.10
C ILE A 46 -6.17 -4.80 -5.36
N ARG A 47 -6.47 -5.08 -4.09
CA ARG A 47 -7.20 -4.19 -3.20
C ARG A 47 -6.45 -4.00 -1.89
N VAL A 48 -6.13 -2.74 -1.58
CA VAL A 48 -5.49 -2.35 -0.32
C VAL A 48 -6.42 -1.43 0.45
N PHE A 49 -6.72 -1.84 1.67
CA PHE A 49 -7.62 -1.16 2.58
C PHE A 49 -6.75 -0.40 3.59
N ILE A 50 -7.01 0.89 3.77
CA ILE A 50 -6.28 1.70 4.75
C ILE A 50 -7.29 2.30 5.72
N HIS A 51 -7.17 1.94 6.99
CA HIS A 51 -7.99 2.49 8.06
C HIS A 51 -7.47 3.88 8.50
N ASP A 52 -8.33 4.69 9.12
CA ASP A 52 -7.97 6.02 9.63
C ASP A 52 -7.48 7.01 8.53
N TYR A 53 -7.97 6.87 7.30
CA TYR A 53 -7.44 7.53 6.11
C TYR A 53 -7.93 8.96 5.91
N MET A 54 -9.22 9.23 6.17
CA MET A 54 -9.84 10.50 5.75
C MET A 54 -9.30 11.72 6.51
N ASN A 55 -8.98 11.56 7.79
CA ASN A 55 -8.49 12.61 8.67
C ASN A 55 -6.95 12.76 8.65
N ARG A 56 -6.24 12.09 7.74
CA ARG A 56 -4.77 12.09 7.66
C ARG A 56 -4.30 12.49 6.26
N PRO A 57 -4.26 13.80 5.93
CA PRO A 57 -3.92 14.29 4.59
C PRO A 57 -2.55 13.84 4.07
N HIS A 58 -1.60 13.59 4.97
CA HIS A 58 -0.28 13.09 4.60
C HIS A 58 -0.31 11.68 3.98
N TYR A 59 -1.38 10.90 4.20
CA TYR A 59 -1.60 9.62 3.53
C TYR A 59 -2.07 9.75 2.08
N HIS A 60 -2.70 10.87 1.72
CA HIS A 60 -3.27 11.09 0.39
C HIS A 60 -2.19 11.21 -0.70
N LYS A 61 -0.91 11.35 -0.33
CA LYS A 61 0.21 11.26 -1.26
C LYS A 61 0.24 9.95 -2.06
N ILE A 62 -0.25 8.85 -1.50
CA ILE A 62 -0.33 7.55 -2.19
C ILE A 62 -1.27 7.59 -3.41
N GLU A 63 -2.18 8.55 -3.48
CA GLU A 63 -3.12 8.74 -4.59
C GLU A 63 -2.44 9.21 -5.87
N GLN A 64 -1.14 9.54 -5.84
CA GLN A 64 -0.36 9.69 -7.06
C GLN A 64 -0.42 8.41 -7.91
N TRP A 65 -0.35 7.24 -7.27
CA TRP A 65 -0.29 5.92 -7.92
C TRP A 65 -1.57 5.10 -7.79
N THR A 66 -2.49 5.53 -6.94
CA THR A 66 -3.71 4.78 -6.61
C THR A 66 -4.98 5.58 -6.87
N ASP A 67 -6.06 4.88 -7.16
CA ASP A 67 -7.41 5.44 -7.18
C ASP A 67 -8.18 4.93 -5.96
N ARG A 68 -8.99 5.82 -5.36
CA ARG A 68 -10.01 5.42 -4.38
C ARG A 68 -11.12 4.69 -5.11
N VAL A 69 -11.41 3.46 -4.69
CA VAL A 69 -12.49 2.64 -5.28
C VAL A 69 -13.74 2.71 -4.43
N GLU A 70 -13.56 2.72 -3.11
CA GLU A 70 -14.63 2.77 -2.13
C GLU A 70 -14.13 3.39 -0.82
N ASN A 71 -15.05 3.88 0.01
CA ASN A 71 -14.72 4.36 1.34
C ASN A 71 -15.90 4.21 2.29
N ALA A 72 -15.60 4.06 3.59
CA ALA A 72 -16.58 4.05 4.66
C ALA A 72 -15.99 4.78 5.87
N GLU A 73 -16.56 5.92 6.26
CA GLU A 73 -16.09 6.78 7.35
C GLU A 73 -14.57 7.04 7.33
N LEU A 74 -13.80 6.20 8.03
CA LEU A 74 -12.35 6.30 8.16
C LEU A 74 -11.57 5.33 7.26
N LEU A 75 -12.23 4.33 6.69
CA LEU A 75 -11.64 3.32 5.83
C LEU A 75 -11.67 3.77 4.36
N VAL A 76 -10.56 3.56 3.64
CA VAL A 76 -10.51 3.69 2.18
C VAL A 76 -10.09 2.37 1.55
N VAL A 77 -10.63 2.07 0.37
CA VAL A 77 -10.18 1.00 -0.50
C VAL A 77 -9.48 1.60 -1.70
N LEU A 78 -8.23 1.21 -1.92
CA LEU A 78 -7.39 1.68 -3.00
C LEU A 78 -7.12 0.57 -4.02
N LYS A 79 -7.05 0.96 -5.29
CA LYS A 79 -6.50 0.16 -6.39
C LYS A 79 -5.35 0.90 -7.05
N LEU A 80 -4.46 0.18 -7.74
CA LEU A 80 -3.45 0.81 -8.58
C LEU A 80 -4.07 1.45 -9.82
N LYS A 81 -3.53 2.59 -10.23
CA LYS A 81 -3.76 3.16 -11.56
C LYS A 81 -3.09 2.29 -12.61
N GLU A 82 -3.68 2.22 -13.81
CA GLU A 82 -3.12 1.47 -14.95
C GLU A 82 -1.66 1.88 -15.25
N GLY A 83 -1.38 3.18 -15.23
CA GLY A 83 -0.05 3.74 -15.50
C GLY A 83 0.97 3.65 -14.37
N ALA A 84 0.59 3.20 -13.17
CA ALA A 84 1.53 3.08 -12.06
C ALA A 84 2.47 1.89 -12.28
N THR A 85 3.78 2.12 -12.32
CA THR A 85 4.77 1.05 -12.56
C THR A 85 5.36 0.51 -11.26
N GLU A 86 5.82 -0.74 -11.24
CA GLU A 86 6.45 -1.34 -10.07
C GLU A 86 7.64 -0.52 -9.57
N ASP A 87 8.48 -0.02 -10.48
CA ASP A 87 9.62 0.86 -10.15
C ASP A 87 9.19 2.16 -9.46
N GLN A 88 8.09 2.77 -9.90
CA GLN A 88 7.55 3.98 -9.25
C GLN A 88 7.06 3.68 -7.84
N LEU A 89 6.42 2.52 -7.64
CA LEU A 89 5.97 2.09 -6.32
C LEU A 89 7.14 1.74 -5.39
N ALA A 90 8.17 1.07 -5.90
CA ALA A 90 9.37 0.73 -5.15
C ALA A 90 10.10 2.00 -4.68
N ALA A 91 10.33 2.96 -5.59
CA ALA A 91 10.95 4.25 -5.25
C ALA A 91 10.10 5.05 -4.23
N ALA A 92 8.77 5.02 -4.38
CA ALA A 92 7.87 5.65 -3.41
C ALA A 92 7.98 4.98 -2.04
N TRP A 93 7.97 3.65 -1.99
CA TRP A 93 8.08 2.88 -0.75
C TRP A 93 9.37 3.21 0.00
N GLU A 94 10.52 3.22 -0.68
CA GLU A 94 11.81 3.60 -0.11
C GLU A 94 11.76 5.01 0.51
N SER A 95 11.20 5.97 -0.22
CA SER A 95 11.07 7.35 0.27
C SER A 95 10.17 7.47 1.51
N PHE A 96 9.06 6.73 1.57
CA PHE A 96 8.18 6.74 2.75
C PHE A 96 8.81 6.03 3.95
N VAL A 97 9.52 4.92 3.72
CA VAL A 97 10.30 4.23 4.74
C VAL A 97 11.31 5.20 5.35
N GLU A 98 12.16 5.85 4.55
CA GLU A 98 13.14 6.82 5.04
C GLU A 98 12.49 7.97 5.81
N SER A 99 11.43 8.57 5.26
CA SER A 99 10.70 9.68 5.89
C SER A 99 10.07 9.29 7.23
N ASP A 100 9.58 8.06 7.35
CA ASP A 100 8.85 7.61 8.53
C ASP A 100 9.79 7.10 9.64
N TYR A 101 10.97 6.59 9.29
CA TYR A 101 11.99 6.16 10.24
C TYR A 101 12.97 7.28 10.65
N SER A 102 12.95 8.42 9.96
CA SER A 102 13.76 9.60 10.32
C SER A 102 13.10 10.53 11.35
N LYS A 103 11.96 10.12 11.94
CA LYS A 103 11.25 10.84 13.00
C LYS A 103 11.23 10.05 14.29
#